data_AF-A0A0B7BXW1-F1
#
_entry.id   AF-A0A0B7BXW1-F1
#
_cell.length_a   1.000
_cell.length_b   1.000
_cell.length_c   1.000
_cell.angle_alpha   90.00
_cell.angle_beta   90.00
_cell.angle_gamma   90.00
#
_symmetry.space_group_name_H-M   'P 1'
#
loop_
_entity.id
_entity.type
_entity.pdbx_description
1 polymer ?
#
loop_
_entity_poly.entity_id
_entity_poly.type
_entity_poly.pdbx_seq_one_letter_code
_entity_poly.pdbx_strand_id
1 'polypeptide(L)'
;DDEEDSESTLKNKENRNKKSKGKKEDDMEVTQSSQRFVAIQEYEGEVEGDLDFEKGDILTIIETREDGWWIAENDKGERGLVPSTLLKIYNPYKSVQLDD
;
A
#
# COMPACT_ATOMS: atom_id res chain seq x y z
N ASP A 1 3.86 -45.17 -22.61
CA ASP A 1 4.42 -44.15 -21.73
C ASP A 1 3.97 -42.78 -22.18
N ASP A 2 2.77 -42.48 -21.71
CA ASP A 2 2.31 -41.21 -21.14
C ASP A 2 2.58 -39.91 -21.92
N GLU A 3 1.64 -39.59 -22.80
CA GLU A 3 1.16 -38.20 -22.94
C GLU A 3 0.21 -37.86 -21.78
N GLU A 4 -0.04 -36.55 -21.60
CA GLU A 4 -0.85 -35.84 -20.58
C GLU A 4 0.03 -35.13 -19.54
N ASP A 5 -0.09 -33.83 -19.24
CA ASP A 5 -0.82 -32.72 -19.84
C ASP A 5 -0.21 -31.49 -19.13
N SER A 6 0.32 -30.52 -19.89
CA SER A 6 0.88 -29.30 -19.32
C SER A 6 -0.16 -28.18 -19.33
N GLU A 7 -1.20 -28.29 -18.50
CA GLU A 7 -2.08 -27.16 -18.22
C GLU A 7 -1.63 -26.41 -16.96
N SER A 8 -0.66 -25.51 -17.13
CA SER A 8 -0.56 -24.34 -16.25
C SER A 8 -0.98 -23.10 -17.03
N THR A 9 -2.27 -22.83 -16.89
CA THR A 9 -3.00 -21.67 -17.37
C THR A 9 -2.19 -20.38 -17.28
N LEU A 10 -2.02 -19.74 -18.44
CA LEU A 10 -1.50 -18.38 -18.60
C LEU A 10 -2.33 -17.43 -17.74
N LYS A 11 -1.80 -17.04 -16.57
CA LYS A 11 -2.38 -15.95 -15.77
C LYS A 11 -2.05 -14.65 -16.50
N ASN A 12 -3.02 -14.23 -17.30
CA ASN A 12 -3.11 -12.93 -17.95
C ASN A 12 -3.04 -11.82 -16.89
N LYS A 13 -1.83 -11.37 -16.52
CA LYS A 13 -1.65 -10.14 -15.74
C LYS A 13 -1.68 -8.96 -16.71
N GLU A 14 -2.90 -8.57 -17.00
CA GLU A 14 -3.28 -7.37 -17.72
C GLU A 14 -2.59 -6.15 -17.12
N ASN A 15 -2.07 -5.30 -18.00
CA ASN A 15 -1.72 -3.90 -17.80
C ASN A 15 -1.66 -3.37 -16.37
N ARG A 16 -0.52 -2.76 -16.02
CA ARG A 16 -0.61 -1.42 -15.44
C ARG A 16 0.62 -0.56 -15.69
N ASN A 17 0.27 0.68 -15.96
CA ASN A 17 1.02 1.71 -16.64
C ASN A 17 1.11 2.86 -15.66
N LYS A 18 2.28 3.51 -15.58
CA LYS A 18 2.53 4.86 -15.06
C LYS A 18 2.79 5.05 -13.55
N LYS A 19 4.08 5.07 -13.22
CA LYS A 19 4.86 6.30 -12.89
C LYS A 19 4.03 7.45 -12.30
N SER A 20 4.25 7.81 -11.03
CA SER A 20 4.01 9.18 -10.52
C SER A 20 4.71 9.44 -9.19
N LYS A 21 5.68 10.36 -9.24
CA LYS A 21 6.37 11.02 -8.11
C LYS A 21 5.39 11.67 -7.13
N GLY A 22 5.73 11.70 -5.83
CA GLY A 22 5.01 12.53 -4.85
C GLY A 22 5.65 12.59 -3.47
N LYS A 23 6.70 13.40 -3.33
CA LYS A 23 7.38 13.79 -2.08
C LYS A 23 6.45 14.59 -1.13
N LYS A 24 6.65 14.46 0.19
CA LYS A 24 6.43 15.41 1.33
C LYS A 24 5.91 14.64 2.56
N GLU A 25 6.70 14.40 3.61
CA GLU A 25 7.15 15.35 4.65
C GLU A 25 5.96 16.10 5.29
N ASP A 26 5.22 15.39 6.15
CA ASP A 26 4.40 15.98 7.21
C ASP A 26 4.72 15.16 8.48
N ASP A 27 5.61 15.74 9.28
CA ASP A 27 6.02 15.36 10.63
C ASP A 27 4.79 15.26 11.54
N MET A 28 4.50 14.08 12.11
CA MET A 28 3.50 13.99 13.18
C MET A 28 3.80 12.81 14.12
N GLU A 29 4.31 13.18 15.30
CA GLU A 29 4.38 12.36 16.52
C GLU A 29 3.10 11.53 16.70
N VAL A 30 3.22 10.20 16.61
CA VAL A 30 2.09 9.27 16.62
C VAL A 30 1.77 8.81 18.04
N THR A 31 0.87 9.52 18.71
CA THR A 31 0.19 8.98 19.89
C THR A 31 -0.80 7.90 19.43
N GLN A 32 -0.42 6.64 19.66
CA GLN A 32 -1.23 5.42 19.84
C GLN A 32 -2.75 5.52 19.54
N SER A 33 -3.12 5.91 18.33
CA SER A 33 -4.50 5.93 17.84
C SER A 33 -4.43 5.58 16.36
N SER A 34 -5.20 4.57 15.94
CA SER A 34 -5.11 3.91 14.64
C SER A 34 -5.05 4.91 13.48
N GLN A 35 -3.84 5.22 13.02
CA GLN A 35 -3.62 6.26 12.04
C GLN A 35 -3.78 5.63 10.66
N ARG A 36 -4.78 6.13 9.91
CA ARG A 36 -5.06 5.68 8.55
C ARG A 36 -4.16 6.41 7.58
N PHE A 37 -3.63 5.67 6.63
CA PHE A 37 -2.79 6.20 5.57
C PHE A 37 -3.42 5.85 4.23
N VAL A 38 -3.23 6.74 3.26
CA VAL A 38 -3.55 6.47 1.87
C VAL A 38 -2.27 6.13 1.14
N ALA A 39 -2.29 5.05 0.38
CA ALA A 39 -1.23 4.68 -0.53
C ALA A 39 -1.11 5.75 -1.63
N ILE A 40 0.04 6.42 -1.72
CA ILE A 40 0.31 7.38 -2.79
C ILE A 40 0.89 6.72 -4.04
N GLN A 41 1.36 5.47 -3.89
CA GLN A 41 1.88 4.62 -4.95
C GLN A 41 1.35 3.20 -4.75
N GLU A 42 1.24 2.42 -5.82
CA GLU A 42 1.06 0.97 -5.73
C GLU A 42 2.37 0.30 -5.26
N TYR A 43 2.22 -0.78 -4.50
CA TYR A 43 3.31 -1.64 -4.06
C TYR A 43 2.90 -3.09 -4.31
N GLU A 44 3.71 -3.81 -5.09
CA GLU A 44 3.62 -5.26 -5.23
C GLU A 44 4.67 -5.85 -4.29
N GLY A 45 4.22 -6.63 -3.31
CA GLY A 45 5.13 -7.29 -2.39
C GLY A 45 6.10 -8.21 -3.12
N GLU A 46 7.40 -7.99 -2.94
CA GLU A 46 8.44 -8.82 -3.57
C GLU A 46 8.84 -10.02 -2.69
N VAL A 47 8.56 -9.94 -1.38
CA VAL A 47 8.94 -10.93 -0.37
C VAL A 47 7.70 -11.46 0.34
N GLU A 48 7.76 -12.73 0.77
CA GLU A 48 6.72 -13.30 1.64
C GLU A 48 6.59 -12.47 2.93
N GLY A 49 5.39 -11.93 3.15
CA GLY A 49 5.08 -11.05 4.29
C GLY A 49 4.94 -9.57 3.93
N ASP A 50 5.22 -9.19 2.67
CA ASP A 50 4.82 -7.88 2.14
C ASP A 50 3.31 -7.84 1.88
N LEU A 51 2.72 -6.65 2.04
CA LEU A 51 1.31 -6.41 1.70
C LEU A 51 1.22 -5.75 0.32
N ASP A 52 0.51 -6.37 -0.62
CA ASP A 52 0.17 -5.71 -1.87
C ASP A 52 -0.95 -4.69 -1.69
N PHE A 53 -0.78 -3.51 -2.29
CA PHE A 53 -1.78 -2.45 -2.27
C PHE A 53 -1.68 -1.55 -3.48
N GLU A 54 -2.81 -0.94 -3.84
CA GLU A 54 -2.91 -0.04 -4.98
C GLU A 54 -2.81 1.43 -4.54
N LYS A 55 -2.43 2.30 -5.47
CA LYS A 55 -2.49 3.73 -5.22
C LYS A 55 -3.92 4.17 -4.93
N GLY A 56 -4.12 4.84 -3.80
CA GLY A 56 -5.41 5.30 -3.32
C GLY A 56 -6.02 4.39 -2.25
N ASP A 57 -5.44 3.22 -2.01
CA ASP A 57 -5.91 2.33 -0.96
C ASP A 57 -5.69 2.93 0.42
N ILE A 58 -6.67 2.72 1.30
CA ILE A 58 -6.57 3.14 2.70
C ILE A 58 -6.03 1.97 3.50
N LEU A 59 -4.87 2.18 4.07
CA LEU A 59 -4.14 1.24 4.88
C LEU A 59 -4.16 1.68 6.34
N THR A 60 -4.43 0.72 7.22
CA THR A 60 -4.39 0.97 8.67
C THR A 60 -3.03 0.53 9.19
N ILE A 61 -2.24 1.46 9.72
CA ILE A 61 -0.94 1.12 10.30
C ILE A 61 -1.15 0.45 11.65
N ILE A 62 -0.74 -0.82 11.73
CA ILE A 62 -0.75 -1.62 12.95
C ILE A 62 0.53 -1.37 13.73
N GLU A 63 1.68 -1.38 13.04
CA GLU A 63 2.99 -1.25 13.66
C GLU A 63 3.93 -0.40 12.80
N THR A 64 4.62 0.55 13.44
CA THR A 64 5.68 1.34 12.80
C THR A 64 7.05 0.84 13.25
N ARG A 65 7.94 0.58 12.30
CA ARG A 65 9.33 0.18 12.57
C ARG A 65 10.28 1.31 12.20
N GLU A 66 11.39 1.38 12.90
CA GLU A 66 12.45 2.38 12.69
C GLU A 66 13.18 2.18 11.35
N ASP A 67 13.12 0.96 10.80
CA ASP A 67 13.66 0.61 9.48
C ASP A 67 12.89 1.23 8.29
N GLY A 68 11.77 1.93 8.56
CA GLY A 68 10.93 2.56 7.53
C GLY A 68 9.89 1.63 6.88
N TRP A 69 9.88 0.36 7.28
CA TRP A 69 8.90 -0.66 6.88
C TRP A 69 7.83 -0.82 7.95
N TRP A 70 6.59 -0.49 7.64
CA TRP A 70 5.48 -0.54 8.59
C TRP A 70 4.60 -1.74 8.32
N ILE A 71 3.95 -2.28 9.36
CA ILE A 71 2.93 -3.31 9.20
C ILE A 71 1.59 -2.59 9.03
N ALA A 72 0.97 -2.79 7.86
CA ALA A 72 -0.34 -2.28 7.55
C ALA A 72 -1.36 -3.41 7.41
N GLU A 73 -2.63 -3.06 7.56
CA GLU A 73 -3.78 -3.89 7.21
C GLU A 73 -4.58 -3.21 6.09
N ASN A 74 -4.92 -3.96 5.04
CA ASN A 74 -5.81 -3.51 3.97
C ASN A 74 -7.29 -3.77 4.32
N ASP A 75 -8.21 -3.28 3.50
CA ASP A 75 -9.67 -3.49 3.69
C ASP A 75 -10.08 -4.98 3.61
N LYS A 76 -9.27 -5.80 2.94
CA LYS A 76 -9.46 -7.25 2.84
C LYS A 76 -9.07 -7.98 4.14
N GLY A 77 -8.49 -7.28 5.12
CA GLY A 77 -7.98 -7.86 6.37
C GLY A 77 -6.62 -8.55 6.21
N GLU A 78 -5.95 -8.38 5.07
CA GLU A 78 -4.60 -8.88 4.85
C GLU A 78 -3.60 -7.91 5.48
N ARG A 79 -2.58 -8.48 6.10
CA ARG A 79 -1.55 -7.73 6.81
C ARG A 79 -0.20 -8.04 6.23
N GLY A 80 0.64 -7.02 6.14
CA GLY A 80 2.01 -7.20 5.71
C GLY A 80 2.82 -5.93 5.79
N LEU A 81 4.07 -6.06 5.41
CA LEU A 81 5.04 -4.99 5.40
C LEU A 81 4.78 -4.08 4.21
N VAL A 82 4.80 -2.78 4.49
CA VAL A 82 4.63 -1.72 3.51
C VAL A 82 5.67 -0.64 3.75
N PRO A 83 6.29 -0.11 2.70
CA PRO A 83 7.22 1.00 2.84
C PRO A 83 6.42 2.27 3.19
N SER A 84 6.73 2.87 4.33
CA SER A 84 6.13 4.13 4.80
C SER A 84 6.27 5.27 3.78
N THR A 85 7.31 5.22 2.95
CA THR A 85 7.58 6.20 1.88
C THR A 85 6.52 6.20 0.77
N LEU A 86 5.76 5.11 0.63
CA LEU A 86 4.66 5.00 -0.34
C LEU A 86 3.30 5.33 0.27
N LEU A 87 3.30 5.77 1.53
CA LEU A 87 2.10 6.09 2.31
C LEU A 87 2.04 7.57 2.66
N LYS A 88 0.82 8.06 2.86
CA LYS A 88 0.57 9.42 3.33
C LYS A 88 -0.57 9.43 4.32
N ILE A 89 -0.50 10.30 5.33
CA ILE A 89 -1.58 10.45 6.32
C ILE A 89 -2.89 10.71 5.59
N TYR A 90 -3.87 9.83 5.79
CA TYR A 90 -5.21 9.99 5.25
C TYR A 90 -5.96 10.98 6.13
N ASN A 91 -6.13 12.21 5.64
CA ASN A 91 -6.83 13.26 6.36
C ASN A 91 -8.17 13.60 5.66
N PRO A 92 -9.32 13.12 6.17
CA PRO A 92 -10.62 13.26 5.49
C PRO A 92 -11.12 14.72 5.39
N TYR A 93 -10.47 15.64 6.11
CA TYR A 93 -10.84 17.07 6.14
C TYR A 93 -9.97 17.96 5.23
N LYS A 94 -8.91 17.42 4.62
CA LYS A 94 -7.99 18.21 3.76
C LYS A 94 -8.53 18.43 2.33
N SER A 95 -9.73 17.95 2.02
CA SER A 95 -10.42 18.16 0.74
C SER A 95 -11.29 19.41 0.68
N VAL A 96 -11.46 20.16 1.78
CA VAL A 96 -12.33 21.35 1.86
C VAL A 96 -11.49 22.61 2.07
N GLN A 97 -10.66 22.97 1.08
CA GLN A 97 -9.98 24.27 1.02
C GLN A 97 -9.37 24.50 -0.38
N LEU A 98 -10.19 24.90 -1.35
CA LEU A 98 -9.78 25.66 -2.54
C LEU A 98 -11.02 26.26 -3.24
N ASP A 99 -11.76 27.07 -2.49
CA ASP A 99 -12.74 28.01 -3.03
C ASP A 99 -12.64 29.30 -2.19
N ASP A 100 -11.67 30.16 -2.52
CA ASP A 100 -11.75 31.63 -2.32
C ASP A 100 -10.89 32.33 -3.39
#